data_AF-A0A1Z2TKZ7-F1
#
_entry.id   AF-A0A1Z2TKZ7-F1
#
_cell.length_a   1.000
_cell.length_b   1.000
_cell.length_c   1.000
_cell.angle_alpha   90.00
_cell.angle_beta   90.00
_cell.angle_gamma   90.00
#
_symmetry.space_group_name_H-M   'P 1'
#
loop_
_entity.id
_entity.type
_entity.pdbx_description
1 polymer ?
#
loop_
_entity_poly.entity_id
_entity_poly.type
_entity_poly.pdbx_seq_one_letter_code
_entity_poly.pdbx_strand_id
1 'polypeptide(L)' 'MKLEEALFEARPYVEYYERLENLVKRLWDESVDEENFLQLLNEEIERAEEPFKTDLRIFLQKFEAL' A
#
# COMPACT_ATOMS: atom_id res chain seq x y z
N MET A 1 2.26 -8.45 11.69
CA MET A 1 3.29 -7.86 10.80
C MET A 1 2.76 -6.52 10.35
N LYS A 2 3.60 -5.47 10.32
CA LYS A 2 3.19 -4.09 10.01
C LYS A 2 2.34 -3.97 8.74
N LEU A 3 2.69 -4.73 7.69
CA LEU A 3 1.95 -4.82 6.42
C LEU A 3 0.47 -5.25 6.61
N GLU A 4 0.24 -6.36 7.31
CA GLU A 4 -1.11 -6.93 7.51
C GLU A 4 -1.98 -6.03 8.38
N GLU A 5 -1.37 -5.34 9.34
CA GLU A 5 -2.07 -4.38 10.22
C GLU A 5 -2.46 -3.11 9.45
N ALA A 6 -1.56 -2.57 8.63
CA ALA A 6 -1.87 -1.47 7.73
C ALA A 6 -2.98 -1.82 6.72
N LEU A 7 -2.96 -3.04 6.16
CA LEU A 7 -4.02 -3.55 5.29
C LEU A 7 -5.36 -3.65 6.02
N PHE A 8 -5.35 -4.16 7.25
CA PHE A 8 -6.55 -4.25 8.08
C PHE A 8 -7.15 -2.87 8.37
N GLU A 9 -6.31 -1.90 8.74
CA GLU A 9 -6.74 -0.52 9.02
C GLU A 9 -7.21 0.24 7.79
N ALA A 10 -6.63 -0.04 6.61
CA ALA A 10 -7.01 0.62 5.36
C ALA A 10 -8.32 0.06 4.79
N ARG A 11 -8.64 -1.21 5.06
CA ARG A 11 -9.80 -1.93 4.50
C ARG A 11 -11.14 -1.16 4.52
N PRO A 12 -11.58 -0.49 5.59
CA PRO A 12 -12.86 0.22 5.60
C PRO A 12 -12.88 1.49 4.74
N TYR A 13 -11.75 1.96 4.22
CA TYR A 13 -11.61 3.21 3.48
C TYR A 13 -11.28 3.04 1.99
N VAL A 14 -10.96 1.80 1.58
CA VAL A 14 -10.42 1.48 0.26
C VAL A 14 -11.52 0.89 -0.62
N GLU A 15 -11.62 1.35 -1.87
CA GLU A 15 -12.62 0.86 -2.83
C GLU A 15 -12.15 -0.44 -3.51
N TYR A 16 -10.88 -0.54 -3.87
CA TYR A 16 -10.30 -1.68 -4.59
C TYR A 16 -9.40 -2.54 -3.71
N TYR A 17 -9.95 -3.02 -2.58
CA TYR A 17 -9.16 -3.69 -1.54
C TYR A 17 -8.36 -4.89 -2.05
N GLU A 18 -8.98 -5.79 -2.82
CA GLU A 18 -8.27 -6.97 -3.34
C GLU A 18 -7.12 -6.58 -4.27
N ARG A 19 -7.29 -5.52 -5.07
CA ARG A 19 -6.24 -4.99 -5.95
C ARG A 19 -5.11 -4.38 -5.14
N LEU A 20 -5.44 -3.59 -4.12
CA LEU A 20 -4.49 -2.99 -3.19
C LEU A 20 -3.68 -4.09 -2.47
N GLU A 21 -4.36 -5.05 -1.86
CA GLU A 21 -3.75 -6.16 -1.11
C GLU A 21 -2.74 -6.91 -1.97
N ASN A 22 -3.15 -7.33 -3.17
CA ASN A 22 -2.27 -8.04 -4.09
C ASN A 22 -1.05 -7.19 -4.49
N LEU A 23 -1.25 -5.90 -4.74
CA LEU A 23 -0.16 -5.00 -5.10
C LEU A 23 0.84 -4.86 -3.95
N VAL A 24 0.38 -4.50 -2.75
CA VAL A 24 1.29 -4.23 -1.63
C VAL A 24 1.99 -5.49 -1.13
N LYS A 25 1.34 -6.66 -1.17
CA LYS A 25 1.98 -7.95 -0.84
C LYS A 25 3.09 -8.28 -1.81
N ARG A 26 2.83 -8.13 -3.12
CA ARG A 26 3.86 -8.33 -4.15
C ARG A 26 5.03 -7.36 -3.96
N LEU A 27 4.77 -6.07 -3.73
CA LEU A 27 5.84 -5.10 -3.49
C LEU A 27 6.63 -5.45 -2.24
N TRP A 28 5.97 -5.86 -1.16
CA TRP A 28 6.62 -6.28 0.08
C TRP A 28 7.54 -7.48 -0.11
N ASP A 29 7.10 -8.49 -0.87
CA ASP A 29 7.91 -9.68 -1.18
C ASP A 29 9.10 -9.37 -2.10
N GLU A 30 8.96 -8.37 -2.99
CA GLU A 30 10.05 -7.87 -3.86
C GLU A 30 11.02 -6.93 -3.12
N SER A 31 10.63 -6.41 -1.97
CA SER A 31 11.40 -5.41 -1.23
C SER A 31 12.51 -6.06 -0.38
N VAL A 32 13.67 -5.43 -0.37
CA VAL A 32 14.80 -5.89 0.48
C VAL A 32 14.65 -5.45 1.94
N ASP A 33 13.97 -4.33 2.16
CA ASP A 33 13.67 -3.71 3.45
C ASP A 33 12.48 -2.75 3.35
N GLU A 34 12.12 -2.12 4.48
CA GLU A 34 10.99 -1.19 4.54
C GLU A 34 11.21 0.10 3.73
N GLU A 35 12.45 0.60 3.65
CA GLU A 35 12.77 1.80 2.87
C GLU A 35 12.57 1.54 1.37
N ASN A 36 13.04 0.40 0.89
CA ASN A 36 12.83 -0.03 -0.48
C ASN A 36 11.35 -0.27 -0.79
N PHE A 37 10.58 -0.83 0.14
CA PHE A 37 9.13 -0.99 0.01
C PHE A 37 8.42 0.36 -0.17
N LEU A 38 8.74 1.34 0.69
CA LEU A 38 8.16 2.68 0.60
C LEU A 38 8.53 3.36 -0.73
N GLN A 39 9.76 3.16 -1.22
CA GLN A 39 10.16 3.68 -2.53
C GLN A 39 9.29 3.07 -3.65
N LEU A 40 9.17 1.74 -3.71
CA LEU A 40 8.37 1.05 -4.73
C LEU A 40 6.89 1.44 -4.68
N LEU A 41 6.33 1.55 -3.46
CA LEU A 41 4.94 1.98 -3.27
C LEU A 41 4.71 3.41 -3.75
N ASN A 42 5.63 4.34 -3.48
CA ASN A 42 5.55 5.70 -3.98
C ASN A 42 5.63 5.77 -5.52
N GLU A 43 6.46 4.94 -6.15
CA GLU A 43 6.48 4.84 -7.62
C GLU A 43 5.14 4.38 -8.19
N GLU A 44 4.49 3.39 -7.55
CA GLU A 44 3.16 2.92 -7.97
C GLU A 44 2.07 3.99 -7.72
N ILE A 45 2.15 4.76 -6.63
CA ILE A 45 1.26 5.91 -6.38
C ILE A 45 1.38 6.96 -7.49
N GLU A 46 2.59 7.23 -7.97
CA GLU A 46 2.81 8.21 -9.04
C GLU A 46 2.31 7.73 -10.41
N ARG A 47 2.33 6.41 -10.65
CA ARG A 47 1.80 5.80 -11.89
C ARG A 47 0.29 5.53 -11.86
N ALA A 48 -0.29 5.38 -10.67
CA ALA A 48 -1.71 5.06 -10.52
C ALA A 48 -2.62 6.23 -10.91
N GLU A 49 -3.74 5.91 -11.53
CA GLU A 49 -4.83 6.85 -11.77
C GLU A 49 -5.85 6.81 -10.62
N GLU A 50 -6.58 7.91 -10.44
CA GLU A 50 -7.73 7.94 -9.53
C GLU A 50 -8.85 7.02 -10.06
N PRO A 51 -9.61 6.34 -9.19
CA PRO A 51 -9.61 6.44 -7.72
C PRO A 51 -8.55 5.57 -7.00
N PHE A 52 -7.88 4.66 -7.71
CA PHE A 52 -6.96 3.70 -7.09
C PHE A 52 -5.72 4.36 -6.45
N LYS A 53 -5.26 5.50 -6.99
CA LYS A 53 -4.21 6.32 -6.37
C LYS A 53 -4.59 6.76 -4.95
N THR A 54 -5.86 7.08 -4.69
CA THR A 54 -6.36 7.40 -3.36
C THR A 54 -6.26 6.19 -2.41
N ASP A 55 -6.63 5.00 -2.87
CA ASP A 55 -6.51 3.76 -2.08
C ASP A 55 -5.07 3.49 -1.63
N LEU A 56 -4.10 3.69 -2.53
CA LEU A 56 -2.67 3.53 -2.22
C LEU A 56 -2.18 4.55 -1.19
N ARG A 57 -2.63 5.80 -1.28
CA ARG A 57 -2.29 6.85 -0.32
C ARG A 57 -2.88 6.57 1.07
N ILE A 58 -4.11 6.07 1.14
CA ILE A 58 -4.74 5.65 2.39
C ILE A 58 -3.90 4.54 3.03
N PHE A 59 -3.53 3.53 2.24
CA PHE A 59 -2.67 2.46 2.73
C PHE A 59 -1.32 2.98 3.24
N LEU A 60 -0.64 3.82 2.46
CA LEU A 60 0.64 4.42 2.86
C LEU A 60 0.52 5.17 4.20
N GLN A 61 -0.52 5.99 4.36
CA GLN A 61 -0.77 6.72 5.60
C GLN A 61 -0.95 5.77 6.80
N LYS A 62 -1.67 4.65 6.62
CA LYS A 62 -1.83 3.64 7.68
C LYS A 62 -0.54 2.92 8.00
N PHE A 63 0.24 2.61 6.96
CA PHE A 63 1.52 1.94 7.11
C PHE A 63 2.54 2.80 7.85
N GLU A 64 2.68 4.09 7.53
CA GLU A 64 3.62 5.00 8.20
C GLU A 64 3.25 5.33 9.65
N ALA A 65 1.98 5.14 10.03
CA ALA A 65 1.50 5.40 11.40
C ALA A 65 1.85 4.29 12.40
N LEU A 66 2.32 3.13 11.92
CA LEU A 66 2.71 1.95 12.70
C LEU A 66 4.23 1.88 12.90
#